data_AF-A0A2V8FXK4-F1
#
_entry.id   AF-A0A2V8FXK4-F1
#
_cell.length_a   1.000
_cell.length_b   1.000
_cell.length_c   1.000
_cell.angle_alpha   90.00
_cell.angle_beta   90.00
_cell.angle_gamma   90.00
#
_symmetry.space_group_name_H-M   'P 1'
#
loop_
_entity.id
_entity.type
_entity.pdbx_description
1 polymer ?
#
loop_
_entity_poly.entity_id
_entity_poly.type
_entity_poly.pdbx_seq_one_letter_code
_entity_poly.pdbx_strand_id
1 'polypeptide(L)'
;MFGVQCPSQPAAKRALPSVATPVIAPARAGTFTGSVSVTITTATPGAQIRYALDSWSVTEASALYSGPVVITSSATLYARAFKSGMDPSRVVSAPYVQQQLPAPTLTPGSGWFTTAVSVTMTTATGGATIRCTTDGSMPTDSSPVCSRLTLTATTNLLARAFKSGLAASNLAGGTYTISQKVASPTFTPPPGRFWESVNVNVVTATPGAVVRCTTDNTDPIESSPICGHPSFRRT
;
A
#
# COMPACT_ATOMS: atom_id res chain seq x y z
N MET A 1 -13.00 -68.16 -50.76
CA MET A 1 -12.18 -66.94 -50.80
C MET A 1 -12.96 -65.83 -50.11
N PHE A 2 -12.56 -65.47 -48.89
CA PHE A 2 -13.22 -64.43 -48.11
C PHE A 2 -12.74 -63.06 -48.60
N GLY A 3 -13.65 -62.26 -49.16
CA GLY A 3 -13.39 -60.88 -49.51
C GLY A 3 -13.22 -60.05 -48.23
N VAL A 4 -12.00 -59.63 -47.96
CA VAL A 4 -11.70 -58.70 -46.86
C VAL A 4 -12.11 -57.31 -47.33
N GLN A 5 -13.28 -56.87 -46.88
CA GLN A 5 -13.74 -55.51 -47.06
C GLN A 5 -12.90 -54.58 -46.18
N CYS A 6 -12.21 -53.62 -46.77
CA CYS A 6 -11.50 -52.59 -46.01
C CYS A 6 -12.53 -51.76 -45.21
N PRO A 7 -12.34 -51.55 -43.90
CA PRO A 7 -13.18 -50.65 -43.13
C PRO A 7 -13.10 -49.24 -43.72
N SER A 8 -14.26 -48.61 -43.88
CA SER A 8 -14.40 -47.24 -44.37
C SER A 8 -13.54 -46.28 -43.54
N GLN A 9 -12.64 -45.58 -44.21
CA GLN A 9 -11.87 -44.48 -43.66
C GLN A 9 -12.83 -43.49 -42.96
N PRO A 10 -12.65 -43.17 -41.67
CA PRO A 10 -13.49 -42.17 -41.01
C PRO A 10 -13.37 -40.85 -41.77
N ALA A 11 -14.52 -40.26 -42.09
CA ALA A 11 -14.60 -39.00 -42.81
C ALA A 11 -13.70 -37.95 -42.14
N ALA A 12 -12.84 -37.30 -42.94
CA ALA A 12 -12.04 -36.18 -42.46
C ALA A 12 -12.99 -35.13 -41.85
N LYS A 13 -12.81 -34.85 -40.55
CA LYS A 13 -13.59 -33.84 -39.83
C LYS A 13 -13.47 -32.52 -40.60
N ARG A 14 -14.57 -32.04 -41.19
CA ARG A 14 -14.58 -30.80 -42.00
C ARG A 14 -14.14 -29.65 -41.11
N ALA A 15 -12.92 -29.14 -41.32
CA ALA A 15 -12.44 -27.94 -40.63
C ALA A 15 -13.24 -26.75 -41.12
N LEU A 16 -13.91 -26.04 -40.20
CA LEU A 16 -14.59 -24.79 -40.56
C LEU A 16 -13.51 -23.71 -40.79
N PRO A 17 -13.74 -22.77 -41.71
CA PRO A 17 -12.85 -21.62 -41.83
C PRO A 17 -12.86 -20.84 -40.51
N SER A 18 -11.69 -20.44 -40.02
CA SER A 18 -11.56 -19.68 -38.75
C SER A 18 -11.64 -18.17 -39.00
N VAL A 19 -12.21 -17.45 -38.04
CA VAL A 19 -12.31 -15.99 -38.05
C VAL A 19 -10.92 -15.36 -37.86
N ALA A 20 -10.63 -14.28 -38.58
CA ALA A 20 -9.37 -13.55 -38.44
C ALA A 20 -9.21 -12.99 -37.02
N THR A 21 -8.00 -13.16 -36.46
CA THR A 21 -7.63 -12.61 -35.15
C THR A 21 -7.86 -11.09 -35.13
N PRO A 22 -8.55 -10.54 -34.11
CA PRO A 22 -8.74 -9.11 -33.98
C PRO A 22 -7.41 -8.37 -33.87
N VAL A 23 -7.39 -7.12 -34.34
CA VAL A 23 -6.28 -6.19 -34.18
C VAL A 23 -6.69 -5.14 -33.16
N ILE A 24 -5.88 -4.98 -32.12
CA ILE A 24 -6.06 -3.95 -31.09
C ILE A 24 -5.16 -2.78 -31.42
N ALA A 25 -5.73 -1.58 -31.53
CA ALA A 25 -5.00 -0.34 -31.81
C ALA A 25 -5.39 0.75 -30.79
N PRO A 26 -4.43 1.41 -30.12
CA PRO A 26 -2.99 1.22 -30.27
C PRO A 26 -2.48 -0.06 -29.58
N ALA A 27 -1.63 -0.83 -30.26
CA ALA A 27 -0.82 -1.86 -29.61
C ALA A 27 0.26 -1.17 -28.78
N ARG A 28 -0.05 -0.85 -27.51
CA ARG A 28 0.83 -0.04 -26.67
C ARG A 28 1.86 -0.93 -25.96
N ALA A 29 3.14 -0.59 -26.14
CA ALA A 29 4.22 -0.99 -25.25
C ALA A 29 4.63 0.26 -24.45
N GLY A 30 4.37 0.27 -23.14
CA GLY A 30 4.73 1.38 -22.25
C GLY A 30 3.57 1.92 -21.43
N THR A 31 3.84 2.96 -20.65
CA THR A 31 2.86 3.54 -19.72
C THR A 31 2.03 4.67 -20.35
N PHE A 32 0.84 4.90 -19.81
CA PHE A 32 -0.02 6.03 -20.20
C PHE A 32 -0.41 6.90 -19.00
N THR A 33 -0.76 8.15 -19.29
CA THR A 33 -1.31 9.13 -18.35
C THR A 33 -2.73 9.48 -18.77
N GLY A 34 -3.65 9.61 -17.84
CA GLY A 34 -5.06 9.89 -18.14
C GLY A 34 -5.78 8.63 -18.60
N SER A 35 -6.25 8.63 -19.85
CA SER A 35 -7.02 7.53 -20.44
C SER A 35 -6.55 7.20 -21.85
N VAL A 36 -6.70 5.95 -22.25
CA VAL A 36 -6.44 5.49 -23.63
C VAL A 36 -7.75 5.02 -24.26
N SER A 37 -8.03 5.51 -25.46
CA SER A 37 -9.14 5.01 -26.28
C SER A 37 -8.60 3.92 -27.22
N VAL A 38 -9.16 2.72 -27.09
CA VAL A 38 -8.70 1.52 -27.80
C VAL A 38 -9.73 1.10 -28.83
N THR A 39 -9.29 1.00 -30.07
CA THR A 39 -10.08 0.47 -31.18
C THR A 39 -9.73 -0.99 -31.43
N ILE A 40 -10.74 -1.81 -31.70
CA ILE A 40 -10.57 -3.22 -32.05
C ILE A 40 -11.21 -3.45 -33.41
N THR A 41 -10.46 -4.04 -34.35
CA THR A 41 -10.94 -4.35 -35.70
C THR A 41 -10.68 -5.82 -36.02
N THR A 42 -11.40 -6.37 -37.01
CA THR A 42 -11.15 -7.71 -37.55
C THR A 42 -11.24 -7.67 -39.06
N ALA A 43 -10.40 -8.45 -39.74
CA ALA A 43 -10.41 -8.55 -41.19
C ALA A 43 -11.58 -9.39 -41.72
N THR A 44 -12.30 -10.13 -40.87
CA THR A 44 -13.46 -10.93 -41.28
C THR A 44 -14.74 -10.09 -41.28
N PRO A 45 -15.34 -9.77 -42.44
CA PRO A 45 -16.55 -8.95 -42.49
C PRO A 45 -17.73 -9.63 -41.79
N GLY A 46 -18.48 -8.87 -41.00
CA GLY A 46 -19.66 -9.35 -40.27
C GLY A 46 -19.36 -10.25 -39.05
N ALA A 47 -18.09 -10.36 -38.63
CA ALA A 47 -17.76 -11.02 -37.37
C ALA A 47 -18.05 -10.10 -36.17
N GLN A 48 -18.54 -10.67 -35.08
CA GLN A 48 -18.76 -9.98 -33.81
C GLN A 48 -17.50 -10.06 -32.96
N ILE A 49 -16.95 -8.92 -32.55
CA ILE A 49 -15.79 -8.88 -31.66
C ILE A 49 -16.31 -8.80 -30.22
N ARG A 50 -15.82 -9.70 -29.37
CA ARG A 50 -16.06 -9.72 -27.93
C ARG A 50 -14.78 -9.39 -27.20
N TYR A 51 -14.88 -8.75 -26.04
CA TYR A 51 -13.71 -8.39 -25.24
C TYR A 51 -13.94 -8.57 -23.75
N ALA A 52 -12.83 -8.68 -23.01
CA ALA A 52 -12.79 -8.69 -21.56
C ALA A 52 -11.56 -7.93 -21.07
N LEU A 53 -11.66 -7.34 -19.88
CA LEU A 53 -10.53 -6.72 -19.17
C LEU A 53 -10.07 -7.71 -18.09
N ASP A 54 -8.77 -7.98 -18.05
CA ASP A 54 -8.09 -8.84 -17.06
C ASP A 54 -8.62 -10.29 -16.97
N SER A 55 -9.39 -10.72 -17.98
CA SER A 55 -9.87 -12.10 -18.11
C SER A 55 -9.51 -12.67 -19.46
N TRP A 56 -8.70 -13.72 -19.46
CA TRP A 56 -8.33 -14.45 -20.66
C TRP A 56 -9.52 -15.17 -21.32
N SER A 57 -10.58 -15.47 -20.55
CA SER A 57 -11.72 -16.26 -21.01
C SER A 57 -12.74 -15.40 -21.76
N VAL A 58 -12.42 -15.02 -23.00
CA VAL A 58 -13.35 -14.31 -23.89
C VAL A 58 -14.29 -15.32 -24.58
N THR A 59 -15.57 -15.27 -24.20
CA THR A 59 -16.65 -16.11 -24.72
C THR A 59 -17.70 -15.27 -25.46
N GLU A 60 -18.71 -15.92 -26.06
CA GLU A 60 -19.82 -15.21 -26.72
C GLU A 60 -20.68 -14.39 -25.74
N ALA A 61 -20.62 -14.72 -24.45
CA ALA A 61 -21.29 -13.97 -23.39
C ALA A 61 -20.50 -12.73 -22.92
N SER A 62 -19.23 -12.57 -23.34
CA SER A 62 -18.42 -11.40 -23.00
C SER A 62 -18.97 -10.12 -23.64
N ALA A 63 -18.45 -8.96 -23.23
CA ALA A 63 -18.91 -7.67 -23.74
C ALA A 63 -18.73 -7.58 -25.26
N LEU A 64 -19.79 -7.15 -25.97
CA LEU A 64 -19.74 -6.90 -27.41
C LEU A 64 -19.03 -5.57 -27.65
N TYR A 65 -18.05 -5.57 -28.56
CA TYR A 65 -17.40 -4.35 -29.01
C TYR A 65 -18.34 -3.59 -29.96
N SER A 66 -18.82 -2.43 -29.51
CA SER A 66 -19.71 -1.53 -30.27
C SER A 66 -19.10 -0.15 -30.54
N GLY A 67 -17.94 0.13 -29.97
CA GLY A 67 -17.23 1.40 -30.08
C GLY A 67 -15.90 1.35 -29.31
N PRO A 68 -15.11 2.44 -29.33
CA PRO A 68 -13.81 2.46 -28.69
C PRO A 68 -13.90 2.13 -27.19
N VAL A 69 -13.01 1.26 -26.72
CA VAL A 69 -12.90 0.87 -25.30
C VAL A 69 -11.99 1.87 -24.60
N VAL A 70 -12.52 2.59 -23.60
CA VAL A 70 -11.75 3.56 -22.83
C VAL A 70 -11.13 2.88 -21.60
N ILE A 71 -9.80 2.90 -21.52
CA ILE A 71 -9.03 2.37 -20.40
C ILE A 71 -8.51 3.54 -19.57
N THR A 72 -8.92 3.59 -18.30
CA THR A 72 -8.58 4.66 -17.34
C THR A 72 -7.62 4.21 -16.24
N SER A 73 -7.43 2.90 -16.08
CA SER A 73 -6.52 2.28 -15.11
C SER A 73 -5.72 1.15 -15.76
N SER A 74 -4.65 0.71 -15.11
CA SER A 74 -3.88 -0.45 -15.60
C SER A 74 -4.79 -1.68 -15.75
N ALA A 75 -4.81 -2.26 -16.94
CA ALA A 75 -5.61 -3.44 -17.28
C ALA A 75 -5.04 -4.13 -18.53
N THR A 76 -5.28 -5.43 -18.67
CA THR A 76 -4.99 -6.18 -19.89
C THR A 76 -6.28 -6.39 -20.67
N LEU A 77 -6.34 -5.84 -21.88
CA LEU A 77 -7.48 -6.04 -22.77
C LEU A 77 -7.31 -7.35 -23.54
N TYR A 78 -8.29 -8.24 -23.44
CA TYR A 78 -8.40 -9.46 -24.22
C TYR A 78 -9.54 -9.32 -25.22
N ALA A 79 -9.32 -9.74 -26.47
CA ALA A 79 -10.35 -9.70 -27.51
C ALA A 79 -10.38 -10.99 -28.35
N ARG A 80 -11.58 -11.37 -28.78
CA ARG A 80 -11.83 -12.54 -29.63
C ARG A 80 -13.00 -12.27 -30.56
N ALA A 81 -12.90 -12.71 -31.82
CA ALA A 81 -13.97 -12.57 -32.80
C ALA A 81 -14.72 -13.88 -33.02
N PHE A 82 -16.05 -13.75 -33.19
CA PHE A 82 -17.00 -14.84 -33.38
C PHE A 82 -17.84 -14.58 -34.63
N LYS A 83 -18.11 -15.63 -35.40
CA LYS A 83 -19.00 -15.57 -36.56
C LYS A 83 -19.67 -16.92 -36.74
N SER A 84 -21.00 -16.91 -36.94
CA SER A 84 -21.77 -18.14 -37.14
C SER A 84 -21.25 -18.93 -38.35
N GLY A 85 -21.12 -20.25 -38.20
CA GLY A 85 -20.60 -21.14 -39.23
C GLY A 85 -19.07 -21.11 -39.43
N MET A 86 -18.33 -20.42 -38.54
CA MET A 86 -16.87 -20.34 -38.54
C MET A 86 -16.31 -20.70 -37.18
N ASP A 87 -15.08 -21.24 -37.15
CA ASP A 87 -14.37 -21.43 -35.89
C ASP A 87 -13.98 -20.05 -35.30
N PRO A 88 -14.19 -19.78 -34.00
CA PRO A 88 -13.81 -18.50 -33.41
C PRO A 88 -12.32 -18.20 -33.56
N SER A 89 -11.97 -16.92 -33.57
CA SER A 89 -10.57 -16.51 -33.70
C SER A 89 -9.73 -16.95 -32.49
N ARG A 90 -8.41 -16.83 -32.60
CA ARG A 90 -7.51 -16.79 -31.43
C ARG A 90 -7.82 -15.56 -30.57
N VAL A 91 -7.53 -15.66 -29.27
CA VAL A 91 -7.57 -14.52 -28.35
C VAL A 91 -6.33 -13.66 -28.59
N VAL A 92 -6.52 -12.36 -28.75
CA VAL A 92 -5.44 -11.36 -28.75
C VAL A 92 -5.48 -10.60 -27.42
N SER A 93 -4.31 -10.21 -26.92
CA SER A 93 -4.19 -9.40 -25.71
C SER A 93 -3.32 -8.17 -25.92
N ALA A 94 -3.63 -7.10 -25.19
CA ALA A 94 -2.82 -5.89 -25.13
C ALA A 94 -2.77 -5.37 -23.68
N PRO A 95 -1.59 -5.31 -23.05
CA PRO A 95 -1.45 -4.73 -21.71
C PRO A 95 -1.43 -3.20 -21.78
N TYR A 96 -2.19 -2.56 -20.90
CA TYR A 96 -2.17 -1.12 -20.71
C TYR A 96 -1.75 -0.84 -19.28
N VAL A 97 -0.61 -0.18 -19.11
CA VAL A 97 -0.06 0.14 -17.78
C VAL A 97 -0.18 1.64 -17.56
N GLN A 98 -0.91 2.06 -16.53
CA GLN A 98 -0.96 3.46 -16.14
C GLN A 98 0.35 3.84 -15.45
N GLN A 99 0.87 5.04 -15.73
CA GLN A 99 2.08 5.52 -15.06
C GLN A 99 1.82 5.67 -13.56
N GLN A 100 2.70 5.10 -12.74
CA GLN A 100 2.62 5.18 -11.28
C GLN A 100 3.42 6.36 -10.73
N LEU A 101 2.86 7.02 -9.72
CA LEU A 101 3.57 8.06 -8.97
C LEU A 101 4.72 7.48 -8.13
N PRO A 102 5.84 8.21 -7.98
CA PRO A 102 6.85 7.88 -6.98
C PRO A 102 6.26 7.99 -5.57
N ALA A 103 6.74 7.15 -4.65
CA ALA A 103 6.35 7.21 -3.24
C ALA A 103 6.74 8.57 -2.62
N PRO A 104 5.91 9.15 -1.73
CA PRO A 104 6.27 10.38 -1.05
C PRO A 104 7.43 10.13 -0.07
N THR A 105 8.19 11.17 0.23
CA THR A 105 9.29 11.14 1.21
C THR A 105 8.79 11.67 2.55
N LEU A 106 9.04 10.92 3.62
CA LEU A 106 8.71 11.33 4.99
C LEU A 106 9.99 11.67 5.75
N THR A 107 10.05 12.87 6.33
CA THR A 107 11.21 13.36 7.08
C THR A 107 10.77 13.95 8.42
N PRO A 108 11.26 13.45 9.56
CA PRO A 108 12.09 12.24 9.71
C PRO A 108 11.33 10.98 9.30
N GLY A 109 12.06 9.91 8.96
CA GLY A 109 11.48 8.59 8.69
C GLY A 109 10.91 7.94 9.95
N SER A 110 10.19 6.82 9.78
CA SER A 110 9.66 6.02 10.90
C SER A 110 10.78 5.50 11.79
N GLY A 111 10.53 5.41 13.09
CA GLY A 111 11.52 4.95 14.06
C GLY A 111 11.14 5.24 15.51
N TRP A 112 12.14 5.16 16.38
CA TRP A 112 12.01 5.43 17.80
C TRP A 112 12.35 6.87 18.13
N PHE A 113 11.49 7.51 18.91
CA PHE A 113 11.64 8.89 19.34
C PHE A 113 11.32 9.03 20.82
N THR A 114 12.05 9.92 21.51
CA THR A 114 11.86 10.20 22.93
C THR A 114 11.02 11.45 23.18
N THR A 115 10.76 12.24 22.14
CA THR A 115 9.96 13.47 22.15
C THR A 115 8.92 13.44 21.02
N ALA A 116 8.00 14.40 21.03
CA ALA A 116 7.10 14.61 19.90
C ALA A 116 7.87 14.83 18.59
N VAL A 117 7.33 14.33 17.49
CA VAL A 117 7.98 14.31 16.17
C VAL A 117 7.13 15.08 15.18
N SER A 118 7.73 16.05 14.48
CA SER A 118 7.07 16.73 13.37
C SER A 118 7.51 16.11 12.05
N VAL A 119 6.65 15.27 11.45
CA VAL A 119 6.90 14.60 10.17
C VAL A 119 6.44 15.49 9.03
N THR A 120 7.36 15.79 8.12
CA THR A 120 7.08 16.49 6.86
C THR A 120 7.03 15.48 5.72
N MET A 121 5.98 15.57 4.90
CA MET A 121 5.74 14.72 3.74
C MET A 121 5.90 15.54 2.46
N THR A 122 6.76 15.08 1.56
CA THR A 122 7.00 15.75 0.27
C THR A 122 6.88 14.76 -0.89
N THR A 123 6.59 15.28 -2.08
CA THR A 123 6.58 14.52 -3.32
C THR A 123 7.29 15.32 -4.40
N ALA A 124 8.11 14.65 -5.20
CA ALA A 124 8.81 15.27 -6.33
C ALA A 124 7.85 15.56 -7.50
N THR A 125 6.65 14.97 -7.50
CA THR A 125 5.68 15.18 -8.59
C THR A 125 4.85 16.43 -8.34
N GLY A 126 5.11 17.48 -9.13
CA GLY A 126 4.32 18.71 -9.09
C GLY A 126 2.81 18.47 -9.29
N GLY A 127 1.99 19.09 -8.43
CA GLY A 127 0.54 18.96 -8.46
C GLY A 127 -0.03 17.62 -7.97
N ALA A 128 0.78 16.76 -7.35
CA ALA A 128 0.29 15.58 -6.64
C ALA A 128 -0.08 15.93 -5.19
N THR A 129 -1.16 15.33 -4.70
CA THR A 129 -1.65 15.51 -3.34
C THR A 129 -1.24 14.30 -2.50
N ILE A 130 -0.57 14.54 -1.38
CA ILE A 130 -0.22 13.48 -0.43
C ILE A 130 -1.36 13.32 0.56
N ARG A 131 -1.85 12.09 0.71
CA ARG A 131 -2.87 11.73 1.69
C ARG A 131 -2.28 10.74 2.69
N CYS A 132 -2.70 10.84 3.96
CA CYS A 132 -2.15 10.00 5.01
C CYS A 132 -3.21 9.47 5.99
N THR A 133 -2.81 8.44 6.72
CA THR A 133 -3.57 7.79 7.78
C THR A 133 -2.64 7.54 8.96
N THR A 134 -3.15 7.67 10.19
CA THR A 134 -2.38 7.53 11.44
C THR A 134 -2.69 6.23 12.20
N ASP A 135 -3.64 5.45 11.69
CA ASP A 135 -4.09 4.17 12.24
C ASP A 135 -3.47 2.96 11.52
N GLY A 136 -2.60 3.19 10.54
CA GLY A 136 -2.02 2.15 9.69
C GLY A 136 -2.93 1.63 8.59
N SER A 137 -4.12 2.20 8.38
CA SER A 137 -4.98 1.86 7.25
C SER A 137 -4.40 2.38 5.93
N MET A 138 -4.76 1.79 4.79
CA MET A 138 -4.25 2.24 3.50
C MET A 138 -4.89 3.58 3.12
N PRO A 139 -4.11 4.65 2.85
CA PRO A 139 -4.68 5.91 2.38
C PRO A 139 -5.38 5.74 1.03
N THR A 140 -6.54 6.36 0.88
CA THR A 140 -7.35 6.42 -0.34
C THR A 140 -7.51 7.88 -0.79
N ASP A 141 -8.17 8.10 -1.93
CA ASP A 141 -8.49 9.45 -2.42
C ASP A 141 -9.40 10.25 -1.48
N SER A 142 -10.08 9.59 -0.53
CA SER A 142 -10.90 10.25 0.49
C SER A 142 -10.18 10.51 1.81
N SER A 143 -8.96 9.97 2.00
CA SER A 143 -8.18 10.19 3.22
C SER A 143 -7.81 11.68 3.40
N PRO A 144 -7.45 12.12 4.61
CA PRO A 144 -6.99 13.49 4.86
C PRO A 144 -5.74 13.83 4.04
N VAL A 145 -5.63 15.09 3.60
CA VAL A 145 -4.42 15.62 2.96
C VAL A 145 -3.39 15.96 4.03
N CYS A 146 -2.15 15.50 3.86
CA CYS A 146 -1.10 15.66 4.85
C CYS A 146 0.19 16.17 4.20
N SER A 147 0.64 17.36 4.62
CA SER A 147 1.94 17.92 4.26
C SER A 147 2.90 17.95 5.45
N ARG A 148 2.38 18.24 6.64
CA ARG A 148 3.11 18.16 7.91
C ARG A 148 2.19 17.68 9.02
N LEU A 149 2.68 16.77 9.86
CA LEU A 149 1.94 16.21 10.98
C LEU A 149 2.83 16.09 12.21
N THR A 150 2.33 16.53 13.37
CA THR A 150 3.03 16.37 14.66
C THR A 150 2.47 15.17 15.40
N LEU A 151 3.32 14.20 15.69
CA LEU A 151 3.02 12.99 16.43
C LEU A 151 3.49 13.15 17.87
N THR A 152 2.59 12.94 18.84
CA THR A 152 2.88 13.05 20.28
C THR A 152 2.84 11.72 21.01
N ALA A 153 2.31 10.67 20.38
CA ALA A 153 2.23 9.31 20.88
C ALA A 153 2.61 8.31 19.75
N THR A 154 2.82 7.05 20.14
CA THR A 154 3.11 5.98 19.19
C THR A 154 2.01 5.88 18.13
N THR A 155 2.37 6.11 16.87
CA THR A 155 1.43 6.25 15.75
C THR A 155 1.93 5.46 14.54
N ASN A 156 1.03 4.78 13.84
CA ASN A 156 1.36 4.12 12.57
C ASN A 156 0.97 5.03 11.40
N LEU A 157 1.94 5.76 10.87
CA LEU A 157 1.70 6.76 9.82
C LEU A 157 2.01 6.16 8.46
N LEU A 158 0.99 6.03 7.62
CA LEU A 158 1.11 5.68 6.21
C LEU A 158 0.69 6.86 5.34
N ALA A 159 1.45 7.11 4.28
CA ALA A 159 1.17 8.16 3.32
C ALA A 159 1.26 7.63 1.88
N ARG A 160 0.44 8.21 1.00
CA ARG A 160 0.36 7.88 -0.42
C ARG A 160 0.10 9.13 -1.24
N ALA A 161 0.74 9.25 -2.39
CA ALA A 161 0.54 10.36 -3.31
C ALA A 161 -0.50 10.03 -4.38
N PHE A 162 -1.36 10.99 -4.67
CA PHE A 162 -2.47 10.89 -5.63
C PHE A 162 -2.40 12.05 -6.63
N LYS A 163 -2.67 11.75 -7.89
CA LYS A 163 -2.79 12.73 -8.97
C LYS A 163 -3.69 12.17 -10.06
N SER A 164 -4.64 12.97 -10.52
CA SER A 164 -5.56 12.56 -11.58
C SER A 164 -4.80 12.10 -12.82
N GLY A 165 -5.25 10.98 -13.40
CA GLY A 165 -4.63 10.36 -14.57
C GLY A 165 -3.37 9.54 -14.29
N LEU A 166 -2.91 9.44 -13.05
CA LEU A 166 -1.79 8.56 -12.66
C LEU A 166 -2.27 7.50 -11.67
N ALA A 167 -1.61 6.34 -11.69
CA ALA A 167 -1.78 5.36 -10.63
C ALA A 167 -1.16 5.90 -9.34
N ALA A 168 -1.87 5.73 -8.23
CA ALA A 168 -1.43 6.19 -6.92
C ALA A 168 -0.09 5.54 -6.53
N SER A 169 0.74 6.29 -5.79
CA SER A 169 2.10 5.85 -5.46
C SER A 169 2.13 4.57 -4.63
N ASN A 170 3.31 3.98 -4.46
CA ASN A 170 3.52 3.02 -3.36
C ASN A 170 3.34 3.72 -2.00
N LEU A 171 3.08 2.92 -0.96
CA LEU A 171 2.97 3.41 0.40
C LEU A 171 4.34 3.88 0.91
N ALA A 172 4.35 4.95 1.68
CA ALA A 172 5.51 5.41 2.41
C ALA A 172 5.14 5.64 3.88
N GLY A 173 6.08 5.35 4.78
CA GLY A 173 5.89 5.50 6.22
C GLY A 173 6.05 4.20 6.98
N GLY A 174 5.49 4.17 8.18
CA GLY A 174 5.66 3.09 9.15
C GLY A 174 5.36 3.57 10.56
N THR A 175 5.77 2.77 11.55
CA THR A 175 5.52 3.05 12.97
C THR A 175 6.48 4.08 13.52
N TYR A 176 5.93 5.14 14.10
CA TYR A 176 6.66 6.13 14.90
C TYR A 176 6.41 5.80 16.35
N THR A 177 7.39 5.22 17.03
CA THR A 177 7.26 4.86 18.44
C THR A 177 7.76 6.01 19.29
N ILE A 178 6.86 6.58 20.11
CA ILE A 178 7.18 7.71 20.97
C ILE A 178 7.14 7.22 22.42
N SER A 179 8.32 7.08 23.02
CA SER A 179 8.49 6.64 24.41
C SER A 179 9.23 7.72 25.18
N GLN A 180 8.49 8.44 26.04
CA GLN A 180 9.09 9.46 26.88
C GLN A 180 9.98 8.79 27.93
N LYS A 181 11.29 9.00 27.83
CA LYS A 181 12.24 8.57 28.85
C LYS A 181 12.26 9.61 29.95
N VAL A 182 11.79 9.24 31.14
CA VAL A 182 11.94 10.09 32.33
C VAL A 182 13.43 10.21 32.68
N ALA A 183 13.85 11.43 33.02
CA ALA A 183 15.19 11.69 33.52
C ALA A 183 15.45 10.91 34.81
N SER A 184 16.66 10.38 34.95
CA SER A 184 17.10 9.68 36.16
C SER A 184 16.94 10.59 37.38
N PRO A 185 16.48 10.06 38.53
CA PRO A 185 16.40 10.82 39.75
C PRO A 185 17.81 11.23 40.23
N THR A 186 17.90 12.41 40.81
CA THR A 186 19.12 12.96 41.40
C THR A 186 18.97 13.02 42.91
N PHE A 187 20.01 12.61 43.63
CA PHE A 187 20.06 12.59 45.09
C PHE A 187 20.88 13.78 45.58
N THR A 188 20.35 14.53 46.55
CA THR A 188 21.07 15.61 47.24
C THR A 188 20.95 15.43 48.75
N PRO A 189 22.04 15.22 49.50
CA PRO A 189 23.43 15.18 49.05
C PRO A 189 23.77 13.92 48.23
N PRO A 190 24.87 13.95 47.44
CA PRO A 190 25.33 12.78 46.66
C PRO A 190 25.62 11.57 47.56
N PRO A 191 25.60 10.34 47.00
CA PRO A 191 25.90 9.13 47.76
C PRO A 191 27.24 9.21 48.50
N GLY A 192 27.26 8.84 49.78
CA GLY A 192 28.46 8.93 50.61
C GLY A 192 28.27 8.31 52.00
N ARG A 193 29.37 8.28 52.77
CA ARG A 193 29.31 7.94 54.20
C ARG A 193 28.93 9.19 54.99
N PHE A 194 27.88 9.08 55.78
CA PHE A 194 27.42 10.14 56.66
C PHE A 194 27.53 9.66 58.11
N TRP A 195 28.07 10.51 58.98
CA TRP A 195 28.26 10.24 60.40
C TRP A 195 27.16 10.85 61.28
N GLU A 196 26.28 11.64 60.67
CA GLU A 196 25.13 12.29 61.28
C GLU A 196 23.88 11.99 60.45
N SER A 197 22.70 12.31 60.99
CA SER A 197 21.46 12.17 60.24
C SER A 197 21.44 13.16 59.07
N VAL A 198 21.16 12.65 57.87
CA VAL A 198 21.12 13.45 56.64
C VAL A 198 19.73 13.40 56.01
N ASN A 199 19.23 14.57 55.62
CA ASN A 199 18.04 14.66 54.81
C ASN A 199 18.42 14.51 53.33
N VAL A 200 17.86 13.49 52.67
CA VAL A 200 18.09 13.23 51.25
C VAL A 200 16.90 13.77 50.45
N ASN A 201 17.16 14.76 49.61
CA ASN A 201 16.20 15.23 48.62
C ASN A 201 16.39 14.44 47.32
N VAL A 202 15.31 13.83 46.83
CA VAL A 202 15.33 13.06 45.57
C VAL A 202 14.39 13.73 44.59
N VAL A 203 14.96 14.28 43.52
CA VAL A 203 14.20 15.00 42.48
C VAL A 203 14.53 14.43 41.11
N THR A 204 13.53 14.38 40.23
CA THR A 204 13.73 14.13 38.80
C THR A 204 13.53 15.43 38.04
N ALA A 205 14.34 15.65 37.00
CA ALA A 205 14.20 16.82 36.13
C ALA A 205 12.96 16.76 35.23
N THR A 206 12.23 15.64 35.22
CA THR A 206 11.01 15.47 34.40
C THR A 206 9.79 16.03 35.14
N PRO A 207 9.18 17.13 34.68
CA PRO A 207 8.01 17.70 35.36
C PRO A 207 6.86 16.68 35.42
N GLY A 208 6.22 16.56 36.58
CA GLY A 208 5.09 15.64 36.79
C GLY A 208 5.47 14.16 36.98
N ALA A 209 6.75 13.79 36.89
CA ALA A 209 7.17 12.43 37.20
C ALA A 209 7.21 12.19 38.72
N VAL A 210 6.67 11.06 39.17
CA VAL A 210 6.65 10.64 40.57
C VAL A 210 7.87 9.78 40.85
N VAL A 211 8.71 10.19 41.78
CA VAL A 211 9.87 9.40 42.22
C VAL A 211 9.47 8.50 43.39
N ARG A 212 9.67 7.18 43.22
CA ARG A 212 9.43 6.16 44.26
C ARG A 212 10.75 5.56 44.71
N CYS A 213 10.85 5.20 46.00
CA CYS A 213 12.08 4.68 46.59
C CYS A 213 11.80 3.58 47.62
N THR A 214 12.84 2.81 47.87
CA THR A 214 12.93 1.71 48.82
C THR A 214 14.19 1.89 49.67
N THR A 215 14.19 1.37 50.89
CA THR A 215 15.34 1.42 51.81
C THR A 215 15.85 0.04 52.23
N ASP A 216 15.19 -1.00 51.74
CA ASP A 216 15.39 -2.41 52.06
C ASP A 216 16.19 -3.15 50.98
N ASN A 217 16.87 -2.40 50.10
CA ASN A 217 17.69 -2.94 49.03
C ASN A 217 16.89 -3.74 47.98
N THR A 218 15.57 -3.51 47.90
CA THR A 218 14.70 -4.01 46.83
C THR A 218 14.53 -2.97 45.72
N ASP A 219 14.20 -3.41 44.50
CA ASP A 219 13.90 -2.48 43.40
C ASP A 219 12.57 -1.75 43.66
N PRO A 220 12.50 -0.42 43.48
CA PRO A 220 11.26 0.32 43.66
C PRO A 220 10.23 -0.08 42.59
N ILE A 221 9.01 -0.36 43.04
CA ILE A 221 7.86 -0.73 42.20
C ILE A 221 6.77 0.35 42.28
N GLU A 222 5.70 0.20 41.48
CA GLU A 222 4.60 1.19 41.43
C GLU A 222 3.87 1.39 42.77
N SER A 223 3.92 0.42 43.68
CA SER A 223 3.36 0.55 45.03
C SER A 223 4.34 1.09 46.08
N SER A 224 5.63 1.26 45.75
CA SER A 224 6.64 1.81 46.67
C SER A 224 6.32 3.26 47.06
N PRO A 225 6.69 3.72 48.27
CA PRO A 225 6.39 5.07 48.73
C PRO A 225 7.06 6.15 47.87
N ILE A 226 6.42 7.32 47.79
CA ILE A 226 6.94 8.51 47.09
C ILE A 226 8.06 9.13 47.94
N CYS A 227 9.17 9.52 47.31
CA CYS A 227 10.40 9.99 47.97
C CYS A 227 10.31 11.36 48.69
N GLY A 228 9.09 11.85 48.99
CA GLY A 228 8.84 13.16 49.58
C GLY A 228 8.34 13.16 51.03
N HIS A 229 8.19 12.01 51.70
CA HIS A 229 7.78 11.98 53.11
C HIS A 229 9.02 11.92 54.03
N PRO A 230 9.20 12.92 54.93
CA PRO A 230 10.44 13.12 55.66
C PRO A 230 10.48 12.21 56.89
N SER A 231 11.20 11.09 56.78
CA SER A 231 11.94 10.50 57.90
C SER A 231 12.78 9.33 57.43
N PHE A 232 13.80 9.62 56.63
CA PHE A 232 14.97 8.73 56.54
C PHE A 232 15.72 8.80 57.88
N ARG A 233 15.19 8.12 58.90
CA ARG A 233 15.96 7.78 60.10
C ARG A 233 16.39 6.32 59.96
N ARG A 234 17.68 6.10 59.71
CA ARG A 234 18.32 4.86 60.12
C ARG A 234 19.01 5.18 61.46
N THR A 235 18.45 4.66 62.55
CA THR A 235 19.16 4.54 63.83
C THR A 235 20.30 3.54 63.69
#